data_AF-R4WL64-F1
#
_entry.id   AF-R4WL64-F1
#
_cell.length_a   1.000
_cell.length_b   1.000
_cell.length_c   1.000
_cell.angle_alpha   90.00
_cell.angle_beta   90.00
_cell.angle_gamma   90.00
#
_symmetry.space_group_name_H-M   'P 1'
#
loop_
_entity.id
_entity.type
_entity.pdbx_description
1 polymer ?
#
loop_
_entity_poly.entity_id
_entity_poly.type
_entity_poly.pdbx_seq_one_letter_code
_entity_poly.pdbx_strand_id
1 'polypeptide(L)'
;MRNLQSGQTHSYSIHFAAERAHALDQIENRYDEFEKAMLHDFFAFARDHQFHTWLHWNMRDMNYGFPALEHRAAVLESQSFHIDEKQLVDLSRVLIAIYGNKYTGHPRIQSLMEKNHITPRDFLVGQDEANAFEQKRFLDMHRSTLSKVDVFANFAERAHSGTLKTNATWFERNGRSFKAGIEKVREHWLLGAVIAGGVGAWNYHEQILGVWHWGAKLLAHG
;
A
#
# COMPACT_ATOMS: atom_id res chain seq x y z
N MET A 1 -5.93 12.04 10.45
CA MET A 1 -6.05 12.10 8.98
C MET A 1 -5.11 13.14 8.44
N ARG A 2 -4.26 12.79 7.48
CA ARG A 2 -3.32 13.72 6.83
C ARG A 2 -3.66 13.81 5.34
N ASN A 3 -3.80 15.03 4.84
CA ASN A 3 -3.89 15.26 3.40
C ASN A 3 -2.48 15.19 2.81
N LEU A 4 -2.23 14.22 1.91
CA LEU A 4 -0.90 14.00 1.34
C LEU A 4 -0.47 15.12 0.39
N GLN A 5 -1.39 15.88 -0.19
CA GLN A 5 -1.08 16.99 -1.10
C GLN A 5 -0.73 18.27 -0.33
N SER A 6 -1.53 18.66 0.68
CA SER A 6 -1.32 19.90 1.44
C SER A 6 -0.42 19.71 2.66
N GLY A 7 -0.22 18.47 3.11
CA GLY A 7 0.49 18.15 4.35
C GLY A 7 -0.28 18.50 5.63
N GLN A 8 -1.52 19.00 5.52
CA GLN A 8 -2.34 19.34 6.67
C GLN A 8 -2.86 18.09 7.38
N THR A 9 -2.85 18.12 8.71
CA THR A 9 -3.31 17.02 9.56
C THR A 9 -4.51 17.44 10.39
N HIS A 10 -5.60 16.70 10.26
CA HIS A 10 -6.79 16.79 11.10
C HIS A 10 -6.83 15.57 12.00
N SER A 11 -7.01 15.78 13.30
CA SER A 11 -6.97 14.71 14.28
C SER A 11 -8.21 14.67 15.15
N TYR A 12 -8.63 13.44 15.42
CA TYR A 12 -9.78 13.13 16.26
C TYR A 12 -9.24 12.32 17.43
N SER A 13 -9.41 12.84 18.65
CA SER A 13 -8.98 12.18 19.88
C SER A 13 -9.92 12.54 21.02
N ILE A 14 -10.03 11.63 21.99
CA ILE A 14 -10.79 11.85 23.22
C ILE A 14 -10.22 13.02 24.00
N HIS A 15 -8.89 13.18 24.00
CA HIS A 15 -8.23 14.33 24.60
C HIS A 15 -8.74 15.65 24.00
N PHE A 16 -8.82 15.77 22.67
CA PHE A 16 -9.35 16.99 22.03
C PHE A 16 -10.84 17.20 22.24
N ALA A 17 -11.64 16.13 22.27
CA ALA A 17 -13.05 16.23 22.57
C ALA A 17 -13.27 16.77 23.99
N ALA A 18 -12.53 16.25 24.97
CA ALA A 18 -12.60 16.69 26.35
C ALA A 18 -12.01 18.09 26.57
N GLU A 19 -10.93 18.45 25.85
CA GLU A 19 -10.35 19.79 25.88
C GLU A 19 -11.36 20.84 25.40
N ARG A 20 -12.05 20.56 24.28
CA ARG A 20 -13.08 21.45 23.72
C ARG A 20 -14.28 21.63 24.66
N ALA A 21 -14.56 20.61 25.47
CA ALA A 21 -15.59 20.64 26.50
C ALA A 21 -15.09 21.23 27.85
N HIS A 22 -13.84 21.69 27.93
CA HIS A 22 -13.20 22.16 29.17
C HIS A 22 -13.28 21.14 30.33
N ALA A 23 -13.12 19.84 30.01
CA ALA A 23 -13.38 18.73 30.93
C ALA A 23 -12.31 17.62 30.85
N LEU A 24 -11.04 17.99 30.67
CA LEU A 24 -9.91 17.06 30.59
C LEU A 24 -9.76 16.17 31.83
N ASP A 25 -10.09 16.70 33.00
CA ASP A 25 -10.09 16.02 34.29
C ASP A 25 -11.25 15.01 34.44
N GLN A 26 -12.23 15.05 33.53
CA GLN A 26 -13.44 14.21 33.57
C GLN A 26 -13.43 13.11 32.51
N ILE A 27 -12.35 12.95 31.74
CA ILE A 27 -12.27 11.97 30.65
C ILE A 27 -12.67 10.57 31.12
N GLU A 28 -12.28 10.17 32.32
CA GLU A 28 -12.61 8.85 32.85
C GLU A 28 -14.11 8.65 33.04
N ASN A 29 -14.77 9.61 33.69
CA ASN A 29 -16.17 9.50 34.09
C ASN A 29 -17.13 9.74 32.92
N ARG A 30 -16.65 10.40 31.87
CA ARG A 30 -17.41 10.81 30.69
C ARG A 30 -16.79 10.30 29.39
N TYR A 31 -16.08 9.17 29.46
CA TYR A 31 -15.33 8.61 28.34
C TYR A 31 -16.23 8.39 27.11
N ASP A 32 -17.35 7.69 27.28
CA ASP A 32 -18.30 7.41 26.20
C ASP A 32 -18.86 8.68 25.56
N GLU A 33 -19.04 9.76 26.33
CA GLU A 33 -19.48 11.05 25.82
C GLU A 33 -18.43 11.68 24.90
N PHE A 34 -17.17 11.72 25.33
CA PHE A 34 -16.07 12.28 24.55
C PHE A 34 -15.73 11.41 23.33
N GLU A 35 -15.82 10.08 23.46
CA GLU A 35 -15.68 9.16 22.35
C GLU A 35 -16.80 9.35 21.32
N LYS A 36 -18.06 9.50 21.77
CA LYS A 36 -19.20 9.78 20.90
C LYS A 36 -19.00 11.07 20.10
N ALA A 37 -18.57 12.15 20.77
CA ALA A 37 -18.27 13.44 20.13
C ALA A 37 -17.11 13.33 19.13
N MET A 38 -16.03 12.63 19.50
CA MET A 38 -14.90 12.37 18.61
C MET A 38 -15.32 11.61 17.35
N LEU A 39 -16.12 10.55 17.49
CA LEU A 39 -16.61 9.75 16.36
C LEU A 39 -17.56 10.54 15.47
N HIS A 40 -18.46 11.34 16.07
CA HIS A 40 -19.34 12.24 15.33
C HIS A 40 -18.53 13.18 14.43
N ASP A 41 -17.51 13.85 14.99
CA ASP A 41 -16.67 14.78 14.23
C ASP A 41 -15.88 14.06 13.14
N PHE A 42 -15.36 12.87 13.42
CA PHE A 42 -14.66 12.05 12.44
C PHE A 42 -15.57 11.67 11.26
N PHE A 43 -16.78 11.19 11.52
CA PHE A 43 -17.72 10.78 10.46
C PHE A 43 -18.32 11.97 9.71
N ALA A 44 -18.53 13.10 10.36
CA ALA A 44 -18.88 14.35 9.68
C ALA A 44 -17.79 14.75 8.67
N PHE A 45 -16.52 14.72 9.09
CA PHE A 45 -15.41 14.97 8.19
C PHE A 45 -15.32 13.94 7.06
N ALA A 46 -15.54 12.65 7.36
CA ALA A 46 -15.52 11.59 6.37
C ALA A 46 -16.59 11.78 5.28
N ARG A 47 -17.80 12.17 5.69
CA ARG A 47 -18.90 12.51 4.78
C ARG A 47 -18.57 13.71 3.90
N ASP A 48 -18.00 14.76 4.47
CA ASP A 48 -17.64 15.97 3.71
C ASP A 48 -16.50 15.70 2.70
N HIS A 49 -15.71 14.65 2.95
CA HIS A 49 -14.65 14.17 2.08
C HIS A 49 -15.02 12.86 1.38
N GLN A 50 -16.31 12.56 1.22
CA GLN A 50 -16.76 11.28 0.69
C GLN A 50 -16.29 10.99 -0.73
N PHE A 51 -15.80 11.96 -1.52
CA PHE A 51 -15.27 11.70 -2.87
C PHE A 51 -13.74 11.54 -2.90
N HIS A 52 -13.07 11.56 -1.75
CA HIS A 52 -11.62 11.40 -1.66
C HIS A 52 -11.21 9.94 -1.54
N THR A 53 -9.96 9.65 -1.91
CA THR A 53 -9.32 8.35 -1.65
C THR A 53 -8.69 8.35 -0.26
N TRP A 54 -9.01 7.34 0.53
CA TRP A 54 -8.55 7.14 1.90
C TRP A 54 -7.48 6.07 1.94
N LEU A 55 -6.23 6.51 2.11
CA LEU A 55 -5.11 5.60 2.34
C LEU A 55 -5.10 5.17 3.82
N HIS A 56 -5.12 3.87 4.07
CA HIS A 56 -5.15 3.30 5.42
C HIS A 56 -4.18 2.12 5.55
N TRP A 57 -3.94 1.67 6.78
CA TRP A 57 -3.09 0.50 7.06
C TRP A 57 -3.91 -0.60 7.73
N ASN A 58 -4.24 -1.66 6.99
CA ASN A 58 -4.93 -2.86 7.51
C ASN A 58 -6.27 -2.61 8.25
N MET A 59 -6.90 -1.45 8.06
CA MET A 59 -8.21 -1.07 8.64
C MET A 59 -9.40 -1.65 7.86
N ARG A 60 -9.51 -2.98 7.78
CA ARG A 60 -10.43 -3.66 6.83
C ARG A 60 -11.61 -4.41 7.47
N ASP A 61 -11.60 -4.60 8.78
CA ASP A 61 -12.55 -5.51 9.43
C ASP A 61 -13.14 -4.95 10.71
N MET A 62 -14.06 -5.71 11.30
CA MET A 62 -14.78 -5.34 12.53
C MET A 62 -13.91 -5.37 13.79
N ASN A 63 -12.76 -6.04 13.77
CA ASN A 63 -11.85 -6.04 14.92
C ASN A 63 -10.98 -4.78 14.91
N TYR A 64 -10.60 -4.31 13.72
CA TYR A 64 -9.80 -3.11 13.53
C TYR A 64 -10.04 -2.49 12.16
N GLY A 65 -10.61 -1.28 12.15
CA GLY A 65 -10.74 -0.48 10.95
C GLY A 65 -12.00 0.37 10.88
N PHE A 66 -12.35 0.82 9.67
CA PHE A 66 -13.57 1.60 9.45
C PHE A 66 -14.84 0.87 9.90
N PRO A 67 -15.03 -0.45 9.64
CA PRO A 67 -16.18 -1.17 10.15
C PRO A 67 -16.24 -1.21 11.70
N ALA A 68 -15.08 -1.31 12.37
CA ALA A 68 -15.01 -1.25 13.82
C ALA A 68 -15.42 0.13 14.37
N LEU A 69 -15.01 1.22 13.71
CA LEU A 69 -15.40 2.58 14.06
C LEU A 69 -16.90 2.82 13.83
N GLU A 70 -17.45 2.32 12.73
CA GLU A 70 -18.90 2.40 12.44
C GLU A 70 -19.72 1.64 13.49
N HIS A 71 -19.29 0.43 13.85
CA HIS A 71 -19.90 -0.35 14.92
C HIS A 71 -19.82 0.39 16.27
N ARG A 72 -18.66 0.97 16.60
CA ARG A 72 -18.50 1.72 17.86
C ARG A 72 -19.40 2.96 17.90
N ALA A 73 -19.52 3.68 16.78
CA ALA A 73 -20.45 4.80 16.67
C ALA A 73 -21.90 4.36 16.86
N ALA A 74 -22.30 3.23 16.26
CA ALA A 74 -23.64 2.68 16.45
C ALA A 74 -23.92 2.32 17.92
N VAL A 75 -22.98 1.69 18.61
CA VAL A 75 -23.09 1.36 20.05
C VAL A 75 -23.26 2.62 20.91
N LEU A 76 -22.58 3.71 20.55
CA LEU A 76 -22.68 4.99 21.24
C LEU A 76 -23.85 5.87 20.74
N GLU A 77 -24.69 5.36 19.84
CA GLU A 77 -25.78 6.09 19.20
C GLU A 77 -25.30 7.41 18.57
N SER A 78 -24.11 7.38 17.96
CA SER A 78 -23.52 8.48 17.18
C SER A 78 -23.86 8.31 15.70
N GLN A 79 -23.96 9.43 14.98
CA GLN A 79 -24.07 9.37 13.53
C GLN A 79 -22.77 8.85 12.92
N SER A 80 -22.86 7.79 12.14
CA SER A 80 -21.74 7.27 11.34
C SER A 80 -21.94 7.58 9.85
N PHE A 81 -20.85 7.46 9.10
CA PHE A 81 -20.86 7.57 7.65
C PHE A 81 -20.06 6.40 7.08
N HIS A 82 -20.71 5.61 6.21
CA HIS A 82 -20.06 4.51 5.53
C HIS A 82 -19.20 5.04 4.38
N ILE A 83 -17.89 4.80 4.45
CA ILE A 83 -16.96 5.14 3.35
C ILE A 83 -16.97 4.00 2.35
N ASP A 84 -17.32 4.30 1.11
CA ASP A 84 -17.41 3.30 0.04
C ASP A 84 -16.05 2.61 -0.14
N GLU A 85 -16.03 1.28 -0.21
CA GLU A 85 -14.81 0.49 -0.37
C GLU A 85 -13.97 0.92 -1.58
N LYS A 86 -14.59 1.45 -2.64
CA LYS A 86 -13.88 1.98 -3.82
C LYS A 86 -12.96 3.16 -3.51
N GLN A 87 -13.20 3.83 -2.39
CA GLN A 87 -12.40 4.95 -1.90
C GLN A 87 -11.33 4.51 -0.91
N LEU A 88 -11.40 3.28 -0.39
CA LEU A 88 -10.46 2.76 0.58
C LEU A 88 -9.27 2.09 -0.11
N VAL A 89 -8.06 2.52 0.22
CA VAL A 89 -6.81 1.94 -0.28
C VAL A 89 -5.95 1.47 0.87
N ASP A 90 -5.73 0.14 0.97
CA ASP A 90 -4.86 -0.45 1.98
C ASP A 90 -3.39 -0.35 1.55
N LEU A 91 -2.64 0.56 2.17
CA LEU A 91 -1.22 0.79 1.92
C LEU A 91 -0.40 -0.49 2.09
N SER A 92 -0.72 -1.33 3.07
CA SER A 92 0.00 -2.60 3.30
C SER A 92 -0.12 -3.51 2.07
N ARG A 93 -1.32 -3.62 1.49
CA ARG A 93 -1.56 -4.42 0.28
C ARG A 93 -0.91 -3.80 -0.95
N VAL A 94 -0.93 -2.47 -1.06
CA VAL A 94 -0.25 -1.75 -2.15
C VAL A 94 1.26 -2.01 -2.11
N LEU A 95 1.89 -1.93 -0.94
CA LEU A 95 3.31 -2.21 -0.78
C LEU A 95 3.64 -3.68 -1.10
N ILE A 96 2.79 -4.63 -0.70
CA ILE A 96 2.91 -6.04 -1.10
C ILE A 96 2.81 -6.20 -2.62
N ALA A 97 1.87 -5.52 -3.26
CA ALA A 97 1.68 -5.61 -4.71
C ALA A 97 2.86 -5.03 -5.51
N ILE A 98 3.53 -4.00 -4.98
CA ILE A 98 4.70 -3.36 -5.60
C ILE A 98 5.98 -4.15 -5.34
N TYR A 99 6.19 -4.62 -4.11
CA TYR A 99 7.49 -5.13 -3.65
C TYR A 99 7.49 -6.64 -3.32
N GLY A 100 6.35 -7.32 -3.43
CA GLY A 100 6.19 -8.74 -3.08
C GLY A 100 5.98 -8.97 -1.58
N ASN A 101 5.47 -10.16 -1.21
CA ASN A 101 5.07 -10.45 0.17
C ASN A 101 6.20 -10.31 1.21
N LYS A 102 7.45 -10.56 0.79
CA LYS A 102 8.66 -10.56 1.62
C LYS A 102 9.40 -9.21 1.63
N TYR A 103 8.76 -8.12 1.18
CA TYR A 103 9.40 -6.81 1.06
C TYR A 103 9.92 -6.22 2.40
N THR A 104 9.42 -6.70 3.53
CA THR A 104 9.90 -6.29 4.86
C THR A 104 9.68 -7.42 5.86
N GLY A 105 10.34 -7.34 7.02
CA GLY A 105 10.19 -8.28 8.13
C GLY A 105 8.88 -8.09 8.89
N HIS A 106 8.68 -8.90 9.94
CA HIS A 106 7.60 -8.73 10.90
C HIS A 106 8.19 -8.24 12.24
N PRO A 107 7.52 -7.30 12.94
CA PRO A 107 6.34 -6.53 12.55
C PRO A 107 6.60 -5.52 11.42
N ARG A 108 5.70 -5.45 10.43
CA ARG A 108 5.96 -4.76 9.14
C ARG A 108 6.28 -3.28 9.25
N ILE A 109 5.58 -2.55 10.13
CA ILE A 109 5.74 -1.10 10.28
C ILE A 109 7.14 -0.81 10.86
N GLN A 110 7.48 -1.47 11.96
CA GLN A 110 8.74 -1.32 12.68
C GLN A 110 9.93 -1.72 11.80
N SER A 111 9.88 -2.90 11.17
CA SER A 111 10.94 -3.35 10.27
C SER A 111 11.15 -2.39 9.09
N LEU A 112 10.07 -1.79 8.56
CA LEU A 112 10.18 -0.83 7.47
C LEU A 112 10.72 0.52 7.94
N MET A 113 10.34 0.98 9.14
CA MET A 113 10.90 2.16 9.79
C MET A 113 12.41 2.03 10.00
N GLU A 114 12.84 0.93 10.63
CA GLU A 114 14.26 0.62 10.88
C GLU A 114 15.06 0.64 9.58
N LYS A 115 14.57 -0.06 8.55
CA LYS A 115 15.24 -0.16 7.26
C LYS A 115 15.34 1.18 6.51
N ASN A 116 14.40 2.09 6.75
CA ASN A 116 14.38 3.42 6.13
C ASN A 116 14.92 4.52 7.06
N HIS A 117 15.45 4.16 8.24
CA HIS A 117 15.93 5.09 9.27
C HIS A 117 14.88 6.15 9.65
N ILE A 118 13.63 5.73 9.77
CA ILE A 118 12.53 6.58 10.21
C ILE A 118 12.41 6.42 11.73
N THR A 119 12.74 7.47 12.47
CA THR A 119 12.71 7.51 13.94
C THR A 119 11.61 8.47 14.41
N PRO A 120 10.35 8.02 14.47
CA PRO A 120 9.27 8.83 15.00
C PRO A 120 9.46 9.09 16.50
N ARG A 121 9.12 10.30 16.94
CA ARG A 121 9.30 10.71 18.34
C ARG A 121 8.33 10.01 19.29
N ASP A 122 7.06 9.89 18.90
CA ASP A 122 5.96 9.54 19.81
C ASP A 122 5.31 8.19 19.45
N PHE A 123 5.99 7.31 18.72
CA PHE A 123 5.42 6.05 18.22
C PHE A 123 5.35 4.98 19.31
N LEU A 124 4.14 4.62 19.72
CA LEU A 124 3.89 3.51 20.64
C LEU A 124 3.57 2.22 19.88
N VAL A 125 4.04 1.08 20.38
CA VAL A 125 3.66 -0.26 19.87
C VAL A 125 2.51 -0.83 20.68
N GLY A 126 1.85 -1.89 20.19
CA GLY A 126 0.58 -2.37 20.75
C GLY A 126 0.55 -2.57 22.27
N GLN A 127 1.61 -3.13 22.88
CA GLN A 127 1.67 -3.26 24.34
C GLN A 127 1.78 -1.90 25.05
N ASP A 128 2.59 -0.99 24.52
CA ASP A 128 2.76 0.34 25.09
C ASP A 128 1.50 1.19 24.91
N GLU A 129 0.76 0.99 23.82
CA GLU A 129 -0.54 1.64 23.61
C GLU A 129 -1.59 1.14 24.60
N ALA A 130 -1.66 -0.17 24.84
CA ALA A 130 -2.53 -0.74 25.86
C ALA A 130 -2.18 -0.19 27.25
N ASN A 131 -0.89 -0.19 27.60
CA ASN A 131 -0.42 0.36 28.87
C ASN A 131 -0.72 1.86 28.99
N ALA A 132 -0.55 2.64 27.91
CA ALA A 132 -0.88 4.06 27.90
C ALA A 132 -2.37 4.30 28.09
N PHE A 133 -3.22 3.45 27.51
CA PHE A 133 -4.67 3.50 27.71
C PHE A 133 -5.06 3.17 29.16
N GLU A 134 -4.54 2.08 29.72
CA GLU A 134 -4.78 1.67 31.12
C GLU A 134 -4.31 2.74 32.12
N GLN A 135 -3.18 3.39 31.82
CA GLN A 135 -2.62 4.49 32.61
C GLN A 135 -3.25 5.85 32.27
N LYS A 136 -4.28 5.87 31.40
CA LYS A 136 -5.05 7.07 31.06
C LYS A 136 -4.22 8.19 30.45
N ARG A 137 -3.13 7.82 29.77
CA ARG A 137 -2.23 8.72 29.03
C ARG A 137 -2.79 8.99 27.64
N PHE A 138 -4.00 9.56 27.59
CA PHE A 138 -4.72 9.82 26.33
C PHE A 138 -3.97 10.76 25.38
N LEU A 139 -3.18 11.69 25.92
CA LEU A 139 -2.32 12.57 25.12
C LEU A 139 -1.20 11.78 24.42
N ASP A 140 -0.61 10.78 25.09
CA ASP A 140 0.43 9.93 24.50
C ASP A 140 -0.15 9.06 23.38
N MET A 141 -1.35 8.50 23.59
CA MET A 141 -2.07 7.76 22.54
C MET A 141 -2.39 8.65 21.33
N HIS A 142 -2.82 9.89 21.57
CA HIS A 142 -3.09 10.86 20.53
C HIS A 142 -1.82 11.17 19.71
N ARG A 143 -0.69 11.46 20.39
CA ARG A 143 0.60 11.72 19.74
C ARG A 143 1.10 10.49 18.96
N SER A 144 0.91 9.29 19.50
CA SER A 144 1.23 8.03 18.82
C SER A 144 0.43 7.84 17.53
N THR A 145 -0.86 8.16 17.56
CA THR A 145 -1.73 8.08 16.37
C THR A 145 -1.26 9.05 15.29
N LEU A 146 -0.94 10.29 15.64
CA LEU A 146 -0.36 11.27 14.71
C LEU A 146 0.96 10.75 14.12
N SER A 147 1.84 10.24 14.98
CA SER A 147 3.12 9.72 14.57
C SER A 147 3.00 8.53 13.60
N LYS A 148 2.00 7.65 13.78
CA LYS A 148 1.69 6.56 12.85
C LYS A 148 1.25 7.07 11.49
N VAL A 149 0.37 8.08 11.48
CA VAL A 149 -0.09 8.72 10.23
C VAL A 149 1.08 9.32 9.46
N ASP A 150 2.00 10.00 10.14
CA ASP A 150 3.19 10.56 9.51
C ASP A 150 4.12 9.48 8.96
N VAL A 151 4.31 8.37 9.69
CA VAL A 151 5.06 7.19 9.21
C VAL A 151 4.41 6.61 7.94
N PHE A 152 3.08 6.47 7.91
CA PHE A 152 2.38 5.96 6.73
C PHE A 152 2.45 6.89 5.52
N ALA A 153 2.34 8.20 5.74
CA ALA A 153 2.57 9.19 4.70
C ALA A 153 3.99 9.08 4.14
N ASN A 154 5.01 8.96 5.01
CA ASN A 154 6.39 8.79 4.60
C ASN A 154 6.61 7.50 3.78
N PHE A 155 5.99 6.40 4.18
CA PHE A 155 6.02 5.15 3.41
C PHE A 155 5.40 5.33 2.02
N ALA A 156 4.24 5.99 1.93
CA ALA A 156 3.54 6.23 0.68
C ALA A 156 4.37 7.12 -0.27
N GLU A 157 4.92 8.23 0.23
CA GLU A 157 5.78 9.16 -0.53
C GLU A 157 7.05 8.47 -1.03
N ARG A 158 7.72 7.68 -0.17
CA ARG A 158 8.91 6.92 -0.56
C ARG A 158 8.59 5.80 -1.54
N ALA A 159 7.43 5.16 -1.41
CA ALA A 159 6.99 4.14 -2.35
C ALA A 159 6.69 4.76 -3.72
N HIS A 160 6.01 5.91 -3.73
CA HIS A 160 5.69 6.66 -4.95
C HIS A 160 6.95 7.16 -5.67
N SER A 161 7.91 7.71 -4.94
CA SER A 161 9.21 8.16 -5.48
C SER A 161 10.19 7.02 -5.79
N GLY A 162 9.86 5.77 -5.45
CA GLY A 162 10.74 4.61 -5.62
C GLY A 162 11.97 4.62 -4.70
N THR A 163 11.98 5.42 -3.64
CA THR A 163 13.09 5.56 -2.68
C THR A 163 12.90 4.71 -1.42
N LEU A 164 11.76 4.01 -1.29
CA LEU A 164 11.50 3.13 -0.16
C LEU A 164 12.47 1.94 -0.19
N LYS A 165 13.29 1.81 0.86
CA LYS A 165 14.19 0.68 1.05
C LYS A 165 13.39 -0.54 1.51
N THR A 166 13.46 -1.62 0.75
CA THR A 166 12.76 -2.89 1.00
C THR A 166 13.69 -4.08 0.84
N ASN A 167 13.28 -5.26 1.32
CA ASN A 167 13.95 -6.55 1.09
C ASN A 167 13.66 -7.12 -0.30
N ALA A 168 12.85 -6.44 -1.12
CA ALA A 168 12.47 -6.91 -2.43
C ALA A 168 13.69 -6.97 -3.35
N THR A 169 13.84 -8.09 -4.06
CA THR A 169 14.86 -8.22 -5.09
C THR A 169 14.52 -7.36 -6.31
N TRP A 170 15.53 -7.01 -7.11
CA TRP A 170 15.33 -6.26 -8.36
C TRP A 170 14.30 -6.94 -9.28
N PHE A 171 14.29 -8.27 -9.32
CA PHE A 171 13.33 -9.08 -10.08
C PHE A 171 11.91 -9.03 -9.51
N GLU A 172 11.69 -8.90 -8.21
CA GLU A 172 10.35 -8.75 -7.65
C GLU A 172 9.79 -7.35 -7.92
N ARG A 173 10.67 -6.33 -7.87
CA ARG A 173 10.33 -4.93 -8.16
C ARG A 173 10.04 -4.67 -9.65
N ASN A 174 10.83 -5.28 -10.54
CA ASN A 174 10.75 -5.05 -11.99
C ASN A 174 10.22 -6.27 -12.78
N GLY A 175 9.85 -7.36 -12.11
CA GLY A 175 9.46 -8.62 -12.76
C GLY A 175 8.21 -8.51 -13.63
N ARG A 176 7.30 -7.58 -13.31
CA ARG A 176 6.18 -7.24 -14.20
C ARG A 176 6.65 -6.54 -15.47
N SER A 177 7.63 -5.63 -15.37
CA SER A 177 8.23 -4.96 -16.53
C SER A 177 9.10 -5.92 -17.37
N PHE A 178 9.78 -6.89 -16.74
CA PHE A 178 10.56 -7.91 -17.42
C PHE A 178 9.68 -8.96 -18.12
N LYS A 179 8.60 -9.41 -17.47
CA LYS A 179 7.58 -10.25 -18.13
C LYS A 179 6.91 -9.53 -19.29
N ALA A 180 6.49 -8.28 -19.12
CA ALA A 180 5.93 -7.48 -20.21
C ALA A 180 6.95 -7.25 -21.34
N GLY A 181 8.24 -7.09 -21.01
CA GLY A 181 9.32 -7.03 -21.99
C GLY A 181 9.48 -8.33 -22.78
N ILE A 182 9.49 -9.49 -22.11
CA ILE A 182 9.55 -10.81 -22.76
C ILE A 182 8.30 -11.07 -23.59
N GLU A 183 7.12 -10.70 -23.11
CA GLU A 183 5.85 -10.85 -23.81
C GLU A 183 5.80 -9.99 -25.07
N LYS A 184 6.24 -8.73 -24.98
CA LYS A 184 6.41 -7.83 -26.14
C LYS A 184 7.47 -8.30 -27.13
N VAL A 185 8.53 -8.94 -26.65
CA VAL A 185 9.54 -9.59 -27.51
C VAL A 185 8.93 -10.83 -28.18
N ARG A 186 8.12 -11.63 -27.48
CA ARG A 186 7.40 -12.78 -28.07
C ARG A 186 6.34 -12.37 -29.10
N GLU A 187 5.72 -11.22 -28.94
CA GLU A 187 4.77 -10.64 -29.90
C GLU A 187 5.46 -9.98 -31.10
N HIS A 188 6.79 -9.85 -31.09
CA HIS A 188 7.51 -9.24 -32.20
C HIS A 188 7.52 -10.17 -33.41
N TRP A 189 6.83 -9.76 -34.49
CA TRP A 189 6.70 -10.54 -35.73
C TRP A 189 8.03 -11.04 -36.33
N LEU A 190 9.13 -10.31 -36.07
CA LEU A 190 10.49 -10.69 -36.48
C LEU A 190 10.96 -12.01 -35.85
N LEU A 191 10.62 -12.29 -34.59
CA LEU A 191 10.97 -13.56 -33.95
C LEU A 191 10.17 -14.72 -34.55
N GLY A 192 8.89 -14.48 -34.87
CA GLY A 192 8.08 -15.42 -35.64
C GLY A 192 8.68 -15.68 -37.03
N ALA A 193 9.16 -14.64 -37.71
CA ALA A 193 9.79 -14.76 -39.03
C ALA A 193 11.15 -15.49 -38.98
N VAL A 194 11.97 -15.28 -37.95
CA VAL A 194 13.25 -15.98 -37.76
C VAL A 194 13.03 -17.46 -37.43
N ILE A 195 12.06 -17.78 -36.56
CA ILE A 195 11.72 -19.17 -36.22
C ILE A 195 11.13 -19.88 -37.45
N ALA A 196 10.19 -19.25 -38.16
CA ALA A 196 9.61 -19.82 -39.37
C ALA A 196 10.65 -19.99 -40.49
N GLY A 197 11.54 -19.01 -40.67
CA GLY A 197 12.65 -19.07 -41.62
C GLY A 197 13.67 -20.16 -41.28
N GLY A 198 14.02 -20.32 -40.01
CA GLY A 198 14.92 -21.36 -39.53
C GLY A 198 14.33 -22.77 -39.67
N VAL A 199 13.06 -22.96 -39.31
CA VAL A 199 12.35 -24.24 -39.48
C VAL A 199 12.15 -24.56 -40.97
N GLY A 200 11.85 -23.56 -41.80
CA GLY A 200 11.79 -23.72 -43.25
C GLY A 200 13.13 -24.14 -43.84
N ALA A 201 14.21 -23.43 -43.48
CA ALA A 201 15.56 -23.79 -43.92
C ALA A 201 15.98 -25.20 -43.47
N TRP A 202 15.58 -25.62 -42.26
CA TRP A 202 15.82 -26.96 -41.74
C TRP A 202 15.03 -28.03 -42.48
N ASN A 203 13.73 -27.84 -42.72
CA ASN A 203 12.90 -28.83 -43.39
C ASN A 203 13.26 -29.02 -44.87
N TYR A 204 13.79 -27.99 -45.51
CA TYR A 204 14.17 -28.02 -46.93
C TYR A 204 15.68 -28.15 -47.16
N HIS A 205 16.48 -28.39 -46.11
CA HIS A 205 17.95 -28.40 -46.22
C HIS A 205 18.46 -29.42 -47.26
N GLU A 206 17.89 -30.63 -47.31
CA GLU A 206 18.26 -31.67 -48.29
C GLU A 206 17.95 -31.25 -49.74
N GLN A 207 16.81 -30.58 -49.96
CA GLN A 207 16.42 -30.10 -51.30
C GLN A 207 17.29 -28.91 -51.74
N ILE A 208 17.60 -28.00 -50.82
CA ILE A 208 18.47 -26.85 -51.07
C ILE A 208 19.89 -27.34 -51.40
N LEU A 209 20.43 -28.30 -50.63
CA LEU A 209 21.73 -28.92 -50.90
C LEU A 209 21.72 -29.68 -52.23
N GLY A 210 20.62 -30.35 -52.58
CA GLY A 210 20.44 -31.03 -53.87
C GLY A 210 20.46 -30.08 -55.08
N VAL A 211 19.76 -28.93 -54.99
CA VAL A 211 19.78 -27.90 -56.04
C VAL A 211 21.16 -27.27 -56.16
N TRP A 212 21.85 -27.01 -55.05
CA TRP A 212 23.24 -26.54 -55.04
C TRP A 212 24.20 -27.52 -55.73
N HIS A 213 24.08 -28.81 -55.44
CA HIS A 213 24.90 -29.85 -56.09
C HIS A 213 24.60 -29.99 -57.58
N TRP A 214 23.33 -29.86 -57.98
CA TRP A 214 22.93 -29.88 -59.40
C TRP A 214 23.47 -28.66 -60.15
N GLY A 215 23.35 -27.45 -59.60
CA GLY A 215 23.90 -26.23 -60.19
C GLY A 215 25.43 -26.23 -60.28
N ALA A 216 26.11 -26.74 -59.25
CA ALA A 216 27.56 -26.90 -59.26
C ALA A 216 28.04 -27.88 -60.34
N LYS A 217 27.27 -28.95 -60.60
CA LYS A 217 27.55 -29.89 -61.71
C LYS A 217 27.32 -29.27 -63.09
N LEU A 218 26.32 -28.40 -63.25
CA LEU A 218 26.06 -27.72 -64.51
C LEU A 218 27.18 -26.74 -64.90
N LEU A 219 27.76 -26.05 -63.90
CA LEU A 219 28.87 -25.11 -64.08
C LEU A 219 30.23 -25.79 -64.29
N ALA A 220 30.36 -27.07 -63.91
CA ALA A 220 31.59 -27.84 -64.09
C ALA A 220 31.67 -28.57 -65.45
N HIS A 221 30.59 -28.56 -66.24
CA HIS A 221 30.49 -29.26 -67.54
C HIS A 221 30.11 -28.34 -68.72
N GLY A 222 30.23 -27.02 -68.58
CA GLY A 222 30.17 -26.04 -69.67
C GLY A 222 31.46 -25.25 -69.74
#